data_AF-A0A1Q4WV06-F1
#
_entry.id   AF-A0A1Q4WV06-F1
#
_cell.length_a   1.000
_cell.length_b   1.000
_cell.length_c   1.000
_cell.angle_alpha   90.00
_cell.angle_beta   90.00
_cell.angle_gamma   90.00
#
_symmetry.space_group_name_H-M   'P 1'
#
loop_
_entity.id
_entity.type
_entity.pdbx_description
1 polymer ?
#
loop_
_entity_poly.entity_id
_entity_poly.type
_entity_poly.pdbx_seq_one_letter_code
_entity_poly.pdbx_strand_id
1 'polypeptide(L)'
;MDLRPARPDELPLLPPIERASGEQFRDFGMPEIADDDPMPLSTLAHLHVWVAADPHPVAWVAVEVVDGAAHVEQLCVHPHHARRGIGAALLDHVGSWAAARGLRALTLTTFRDIPWNGPYYRRLGFGELTDLSPGLAAVVAAETARGLDPATRVCLRRPLP
;
A
#
# COMPACT_ATOMS: atom_id res chain seq x y z
N MET A 1 13.70 -2.70 -14.95
CA MET A 1 12.83 -2.67 -13.76
C MET A 1 13.03 -3.96 -12.99
N ASP A 2 13.64 -3.87 -11.81
CA ASP A 2 13.95 -5.00 -10.93
C ASP A 2 13.00 -4.97 -9.71
N LEU A 3 12.31 -6.08 -9.42
CA LEU A 3 11.36 -6.21 -8.30
C LEU A 3 11.97 -7.13 -7.24
N ARG A 4 12.25 -6.57 -6.06
CA ARG A 4 12.99 -7.27 -5.02
C ARG A 4 12.75 -6.67 -3.64
N PRO A 5 13.12 -7.39 -2.55
CA PRO A 5 13.15 -6.80 -1.22
C PRO A 5 13.98 -5.51 -1.20
N ALA A 6 13.51 -4.52 -0.44
CA ALA A 6 14.26 -3.30 -0.17
C ALA A 6 15.52 -3.65 0.64
N ARG A 7 16.65 -3.04 0.28
CA ARG A 7 17.86 -3.14 1.08
C ARG A 7 17.82 -2.10 2.21
N PRO A 8 18.44 -2.36 3.37
CA PRO A 8 18.43 -1.41 4.49
C PRO A 8 18.95 -0.01 4.14
N ASP A 9 19.96 0.08 3.27
CA ASP A 9 20.55 1.33 2.78
C ASP A 9 19.66 2.07 1.77
N GLU A 10 18.62 1.42 1.24
CA GLU A 10 17.62 2.02 0.35
C GLU A 10 16.40 2.58 1.08
N LEU A 11 16.16 2.21 2.35
CA LEU A 11 15.01 2.71 3.11
C LEU A 11 14.97 4.25 3.17
N PRO A 12 16.09 4.99 3.34
CA PRO A 12 16.09 6.45 3.29
C PRO A 12 15.67 7.05 1.93
N LEU A 13 15.62 6.26 0.86
CA LEU A 13 15.21 6.69 -0.48
C LEU A 13 13.69 6.58 -0.70
N LEU A 14 12.96 5.90 0.18
CA LEU A 14 11.51 5.66 0.03
C LEU A 14 10.63 6.87 0.40
N PRO A 15 10.93 7.65 1.47
CA PRO A 15 10.10 8.79 1.86
C PRO A 15 9.89 9.84 0.76
N PRO A 16 10.90 10.23 -0.05
CA PRO A 16 10.67 11.14 -1.18
C PRO A 16 9.68 10.60 -2.22
N ILE A 17 9.67 9.28 -2.45
CA ILE A 17 8.75 8.61 -3.39
C ILE A 17 7.32 8.65 -2.85
N GLU A 18 7.16 8.43 -1.54
CA GLU A 18 5.87 8.50 -0.86
C GLU A 18 5.26 9.90 -0.93
N ARG A 19 6.03 10.93 -0.55
CA ARG A 19 5.59 12.34 -0.68
C ARG A 19 5.18 12.66 -2.12
N ALA A 20 6.02 12.30 -3.11
CA ALA A 20 5.72 12.54 -4.51
C ALA A 20 4.46 11.79 -5.00
N SER A 21 4.25 10.56 -4.53
CA SER A 21 3.05 9.76 -4.84
C SER A 21 1.79 10.34 -4.16
N GLY A 22 1.95 10.92 -2.98
CA GLY A 22 0.89 11.52 -2.18
C GLY A 22 0.41 12.89 -2.69
N GLU A 23 1.26 13.65 -3.40
CA GLU A 23 0.92 15.01 -3.86
C GLU A 23 -0.40 15.10 -4.64
N GLN A 24 -0.73 14.05 -5.40
CA GLN A 24 -1.98 14.00 -6.18
C GLN A 24 -3.24 14.11 -5.31
N PHE A 25 -3.19 13.77 -4.01
CA PHE A 25 -4.33 13.93 -3.09
C PHE A 25 -4.72 15.40 -2.88
N ARG A 26 -3.77 16.35 -3.05
CA ARG A 26 -4.05 17.79 -2.95
C ARG A 26 -5.09 18.24 -3.98
N ASP A 27 -4.97 17.75 -5.21
CA ASP A 27 -5.90 18.07 -6.31
C ASP A 27 -7.32 17.56 -6.08
N PHE A 28 -7.51 16.65 -5.11
CA PHE A 28 -8.81 16.10 -4.70
C PHE A 28 -9.28 16.63 -3.35
N GLY A 29 -8.73 17.76 -2.87
CA GLY A 29 -9.19 18.44 -1.66
C GLY A 29 -8.75 17.76 -0.36
N MET A 30 -7.66 16.99 -0.41
CA MET A 30 -7.07 16.31 0.76
C MET A 30 -5.61 16.75 0.98
N PRO A 31 -5.34 18.06 1.18
CA PRO A 31 -3.99 18.55 1.41
C PRO A 31 -3.35 17.94 2.67
N GLU A 32 -4.13 17.61 3.69
CA GLU A 32 -3.65 16.95 4.90
C GLU A 32 -3.04 15.57 4.64
N ILE A 33 -3.52 14.85 3.61
CA ILE A 33 -2.94 13.56 3.19
C ILE A 33 -1.66 13.78 2.37
N ALA A 34 -1.62 14.82 1.55
CA ALA A 34 -0.43 15.17 0.77
C ALA A 34 0.71 15.69 1.66
N ASP A 35 0.36 16.43 2.72
CA ASP A 35 1.29 17.05 3.67
C ASP A 35 1.68 16.12 4.84
N ASP A 36 1.06 14.93 4.94
CA ASP A 36 1.37 13.95 5.98
C ASP A 36 2.85 13.51 5.93
N ASP A 37 3.36 13.14 7.10
CA ASP A 37 4.73 12.64 7.17
C ASP A 37 4.81 11.22 6.60
N PRO A 38 5.82 10.94 5.76
CA PRO A 38 6.03 9.62 5.19
C PRO A 38 6.29 8.60 6.30
N MET A 39 6.04 7.34 5.99
CA MET A 39 6.19 6.26 6.95
C MET A 39 7.59 6.29 7.61
N PRO A 40 7.68 6.31 8.96
CA PRO A 40 8.96 6.36 9.64
C PRO A 40 9.85 5.18 9.26
N LEU A 41 11.17 5.42 9.10
CA LEU A 41 12.13 4.36 8.78
C LEU A 41 12.13 3.22 9.82
N SER A 42 11.89 3.56 11.09
CA SER A 42 11.73 2.58 12.16
C SER A 42 10.56 1.64 11.90
N THR A 43 9.44 2.15 11.37
CA THR A 43 8.27 1.34 11.00
C THR A 43 8.59 0.46 9.80
N LEU A 44 9.19 1.02 8.74
CA LEU A 44 9.58 0.28 7.54
C LEU A 44 10.51 -0.91 7.85
N ALA A 45 11.40 -0.76 8.84
CA ALA A 45 12.30 -1.83 9.27
C ALA A 45 11.59 -3.05 9.89
N HIS A 46 10.32 -2.91 10.30
CA HIS A 46 9.49 -3.98 10.86
C HIS A 46 8.52 -4.59 9.85
N LEU A 47 8.43 -4.03 8.65
CA LEU A 47 7.54 -4.49 7.58
C LEU A 47 8.29 -5.30 6.53
N HIS A 48 7.55 -6.08 5.76
CA HIS A 48 8.07 -6.63 4.51
C HIS A 48 7.98 -5.57 3.42
N VAL A 49 9.13 -5.08 2.98
CA VAL A 49 9.22 -4.00 1.99
C VAL A 49 9.84 -4.50 0.69
N TRP A 50 9.19 -4.24 -0.44
CA TRP A 50 9.72 -4.47 -1.77
C TRP A 50 9.79 -3.17 -2.56
N VAL A 51 10.78 -3.08 -3.44
CA VAL A 51 11.00 -1.95 -4.34
C VAL A 51 10.90 -2.42 -5.78
N ALA A 52 10.46 -1.50 -6.65
CA ALA A 52 10.75 -1.56 -8.08
C ALA A 52 11.89 -0.59 -8.36
N ALA A 53 13.01 -1.09 -8.89
CA ALA A 53 14.24 -0.32 -9.08
C ALA A 53 14.62 -0.14 -10.55
N ASP A 54 15.07 1.08 -10.90
CA ASP A 54 15.55 1.46 -12.23
C ASP A 54 16.49 2.70 -12.21
N PRO A 55 17.81 2.56 -11.93
CA PRO A 55 18.49 1.51 -11.17
C PRO A 55 18.27 1.65 -9.64
N HIS A 56 17.75 2.78 -9.18
CA HIS A 56 17.37 3.05 -7.80
C HIS A 56 15.85 2.83 -7.61
N PRO A 57 15.35 2.70 -6.37
CA PRO A 57 13.90 2.61 -6.12
C PRO A 57 13.13 3.75 -6.78
N VAL A 58 12.08 3.40 -7.53
CA VAL A 58 11.11 4.35 -8.13
C VAL A 58 9.68 4.10 -7.68
N ALA A 59 9.45 2.96 -7.03
CA ALA A 59 8.21 2.58 -6.39
C ALA A 59 8.51 1.56 -5.29
N TRP A 60 7.60 1.44 -4.33
CA TRP A 60 7.73 0.49 -3.24
C TRP A 60 6.37 0.10 -2.66
N VAL A 61 6.35 -1.04 -1.99
CA VAL A 61 5.19 -1.56 -1.25
C VAL A 61 5.68 -2.07 0.11
N ALA A 62 4.95 -1.75 1.17
CA ALA A 62 5.18 -2.30 2.50
C ALA A 62 3.97 -3.10 2.96
N VAL A 63 4.26 -4.23 3.61
CA VAL A 63 3.27 -5.26 3.92
C VAL A 63 3.54 -5.83 5.31
N GLU A 64 2.48 -6.05 6.07
CA GLU A 64 2.49 -6.91 7.26
C GLU A 64 1.54 -8.09 7.12
N VAL A 65 1.66 -9.08 8.00
CA VAL A 65 0.75 -10.24 8.03
C VAL A 65 -0.31 -10.03 9.10
N VAL A 66 -1.58 -9.94 8.69
CA VAL A 66 -2.73 -9.72 9.57
C VAL A 66 -3.72 -10.86 9.37
N ASP A 67 -3.96 -11.66 10.42
CA ASP A 67 -4.93 -12.76 10.43
C ASP A 67 -4.87 -13.65 9.17
N GLY A 68 -3.65 -14.06 8.79
CA GLY A 68 -3.41 -14.95 7.65
C GLY A 68 -3.55 -14.29 6.27
N ALA A 69 -3.66 -12.96 6.19
CA ALA A 69 -3.58 -12.19 4.96
C ALA A 69 -2.34 -11.30 4.94
N ALA A 70 -1.83 -11.00 3.76
CA ALA A 70 -0.80 -9.98 3.57
C ALA A 70 -1.47 -8.61 3.43
N HIS A 71 -1.42 -7.80 4.48
CA HIS A 71 -2.00 -6.47 4.50
C HIS A 71 -1.00 -5.45 3.94
N VAL A 72 -1.40 -4.74 2.88
CA VAL A 72 -0.61 -3.70 2.25
C VAL A 72 -0.84 -2.40 3.00
N GLU A 73 0.15 -2.04 3.82
CA GLU A 73 0.19 -0.79 4.60
C GLU A 73 0.41 0.42 3.69
N GLN A 74 1.25 0.27 2.67
CA GLN A 74 1.61 1.38 1.79
C GLN A 74 1.97 0.86 0.40
N LEU A 75 1.57 1.61 -0.63
CA LEU A 75 1.98 1.40 -2.02
C LEU A 75 2.22 2.75 -2.68
N CYS A 76 3.48 3.03 -3.01
CA CYS A 76 3.86 4.30 -3.61
C CYS A 76 4.55 4.07 -4.96
N VAL A 77 4.17 4.86 -5.96
CA VAL A 77 4.85 4.90 -7.26
C VAL A 77 5.17 6.34 -7.57
N HIS A 78 6.45 6.64 -7.82
CA HIS A 78 6.85 8.00 -8.18
C HIS A 78 6.06 8.46 -9.43
N PRO A 79 5.48 9.67 -9.47
CA PRO A 79 4.62 10.13 -10.58
C PRO A 79 5.25 10.03 -11.97
N HIS A 80 6.55 10.34 -12.11
CA HIS A 80 7.31 10.14 -13.36
C HIS A 80 7.36 8.68 -13.87
N HIS A 81 7.05 7.72 -13.01
CA HIS A 81 7.01 6.29 -13.30
C HIS A 81 5.58 5.71 -13.24
N ALA A 82 4.58 6.55 -12.95
CA ALA A 82 3.18 6.14 -12.90
C ALA A 82 2.65 5.72 -14.27
N ARG A 83 1.49 5.03 -14.28
CA ARG A 83 0.84 4.50 -15.49
C ARG A 83 1.67 3.49 -16.32
N ARG A 84 2.75 2.96 -15.75
CA ARG A 84 3.59 1.90 -16.34
C ARG A 84 3.31 0.50 -15.77
N GLY A 85 2.24 0.34 -14.99
CA GLY A 85 1.87 -0.94 -14.37
C GLY A 85 2.74 -1.37 -13.17
N ILE A 86 3.62 -0.51 -12.66
CA ILE A 86 4.58 -0.85 -11.60
C ILE A 86 3.89 -1.25 -10.29
N GLY A 87 2.87 -0.49 -9.87
CA GLY A 87 2.12 -0.82 -8.66
C GLY A 87 1.41 -2.17 -8.74
N ALA A 88 0.85 -2.51 -9.90
CA ALA A 88 0.25 -3.81 -10.14
C ALA A 88 1.30 -4.93 -10.05
N ALA A 89 2.46 -4.73 -10.68
CA ALA A 89 3.55 -5.70 -10.63
C ALA A 89 4.10 -5.91 -9.21
N LEU A 90 4.17 -4.86 -8.39
CA LEU A 90 4.52 -4.97 -6.96
C LEU A 90 3.48 -5.80 -6.19
N LEU A 91 2.19 -5.53 -6.38
CA LEU A 91 1.12 -6.29 -5.74
C LEU A 91 1.10 -7.76 -6.16
N ASP A 92 1.39 -8.08 -7.42
CA ASP A 92 1.49 -9.46 -7.90
C ASP A 92 2.73 -10.18 -7.35
N HIS A 93 3.85 -9.47 -7.21
CA HIS A 93 5.04 -9.99 -6.54
C HIS A 93 4.75 -10.33 -5.07
N VAL A 94 4.10 -9.41 -4.34
CA VAL A 94 3.65 -9.65 -2.95
C VAL A 94 2.64 -10.81 -2.91
N GLY A 95 1.72 -10.90 -3.86
CA GLY A 95 0.75 -11.99 -3.96
C GLY A 95 1.41 -13.36 -4.08
N SER A 96 2.44 -13.47 -4.92
CA SER A 96 3.22 -14.71 -5.08
C SER A 96 3.99 -15.05 -3.81
N TRP A 97 4.60 -14.06 -3.16
CA TRP A 97 5.29 -14.23 -1.87
C TRP A 97 4.34 -14.71 -0.76
N ALA A 98 3.12 -14.17 -0.72
CA ALA A 98 2.09 -14.47 0.26
C ALA A 98 1.51 -15.87 0.04
N ALA A 99 1.21 -16.25 -1.21
CA ALA A 99 0.71 -17.57 -1.56
C ALA A 99 1.73 -18.67 -1.20
N ALA A 100 3.02 -18.43 -1.48
CA ALA A 100 4.10 -19.35 -1.11
C ALA A 100 4.24 -19.57 0.42
N ARG A 101 3.61 -18.72 1.23
CA ARG A 101 3.57 -18.81 2.70
C ARG A 101 2.24 -19.33 3.24
N GLY A 102 1.32 -19.73 2.36
CA GLY A 102 -0.02 -20.19 2.75
C GLY A 102 -0.94 -19.07 3.25
N LEU A 103 -0.64 -17.80 2.93
CA LEU A 103 -1.54 -16.69 3.22
C LEU A 103 -2.72 -16.72 2.23
N ARG A 104 -3.90 -16.31 2.70
CA ARG A 104 -5.17 -16.49 1.98
C ARG A 104 -5.55 -15.36 1.02
N ALA A 105 -4.93 -14.19 1.18
CA ALA A 105 -5.34 -12.98 0.48
C ALA A 105 -4.27 -11.88 0.59
N LEU A 106 -4.37 -10.91 -0.31
CA LEU A 106 -3.93 -9.54 -0.04
C LEU A 106 -5.10 -8.73 0.51
N THR A 107 -4.82 -7.84 1.45
CA THR A 107 -5.79 -6.84 1.95
C THR A 107 -5.16 -5.46 1.95
N LEU A 108 -5.98 -4.41 1.94
CA LEU A 108 -5.54 -3.02 2.09
C LEU A 108 -6.70 -2.15 2.57
N THR A 109 -6.40 -0.96 3.04
CA THR A 109 -7.34 0.13 3.31
C THR A 109 -7.07 1.28 2.34
N THR A 110 -8.12 1.91 1.83
CA THR A 110 -7.97 3.06 0.93
C THR A 110 -9.16 4.01 1.06
N PHE A 111 -9.08 5.17 0.41
CA PHE A 111 -10.19 6.12 0.35
C PHE A 111 -11.27 5.65 -0.62
N ARG A 112 -12.50 5.59 -0.14
CA ARG A 112 -13.69 5.11 -0.85
C ARG A 112 -14.01 5.96 -2.07
N ASP A 113 -14.00 7.28 -1.89
CA ASP A 113 -14.55 8.24 -2.86
C ASP A 113 -13.50 8.86 -3.79
N ILE A 114 -12.25 8.41 -3.69
CA ILE A 114 -11.19 8.85 -4.59
C ILE A 114 -11.36 8.17 -5.97
N PRO A 115 -11.63 8.94 -7.06
CA PRO A 115 -12.06 8.38 -8.34
C PRO A 115 -11.08 7.42 -8.99
N TRP A 116 -9.79 7.51 -8.65
CA TRP A 116 -8.74 6.67 -9.20
C TRP A 116 -8.42 5.43 -8.33
N ASN A 117 -8.61 5.48 -7.00
CA ASN A 117 -8.29 4.37 -6.09
C ASN A 117 -9.18 3.16 -6.33
N GLY A 118 -10.50 3.34 -6.20
CA GLY A 118 -11.47 2.25 -6.32
C GLY A 118 -11.36 1.49 -7.66
N PRO A 119 -11.43 2.16 -8.82
CA PRO A 119 -11.27 1.51 -10.11
C PRO A 119 -9.91 0.85 -10.31
N TYR A 120 -8.82 1.43 -9.79
CA TYR A 120 -7.50 0.84 -9.86
C TYR A 120 -7.47 -0.52 -9.15
N TYR A 121 -7.86 -0.58 -7.87
CA TYR A 121 -7.81 -1.83 -7.11
C TYR A 121 -8.82 -2.87 -7.61
N ARG A 122 -10.03 -2.47 -8.03
CA ARG A 122 -11.01 -3.39 -8.64
C ARG A 122 -10.45 -4.08 -9.87
N ARG A 123 -9.75 -3.36 -10.75
CA ARG A 123 -9.10 -3.95 -11.94
C ARG A 123 -8.01 -4.97 -11.58
N LEU A 124 -7.41 -4.84 -10.39
CA LEU A 124 -6.41 -5.77 -9.89
C LEU A 124 -7.00 -6.96 -9.14
N GLY A 125 -8.34 -7.10 -9.09
CA GLY A 125 -9.04 -8.21 -8.46
C GLY A 125 -9.38 -7.99 -6.99
N PHE A 126 -9.27 -6.76 -6.49
CA PHE A 126 -9.73 -6.43 -5.14
C PHE A 126 -11.24 -6.17 -5.12
N GLY A 127 -11.92 -6.75 -4.12
CA GLY A 127 -13.31 -6.46 -3.78
C GLY A 127 -13.42 -5.85 -2.38
N GLU A 128 -14.53 -5.17 -2.09
CA GLU A 128 -14.80 -4.65 -0.75
C GLU A 128 -14.94 -5.78 0.27
N LEU A 129 -14.34 -5.59 1.44
CA LEU A 129 -14.40 -6.51 2.57
C LEU A 129 -15.13 -5.83 3.73
N THR A 130 -16.33 -6.32 4.04
CA THR A 130 -17.19 -5.77 5.11
C THR A 130 -17.06 -6.54 6.42
N ASP A 131 -16.82 -7.84 6.35
CA ASP A 131 -16.56 -8.69 7.52
C ASP A 131 -15.06 -8.67 7.84
N LEU A 132 -14.66 -7.74 8.72
CA LEU A 132 -13.27 -7.56 9.12
C LEU A 132 -12.88 -8.58 10.18
N SER A 133 -11.72 -9.21 9.99
CA SER A 133 -11.10 -9.98 11.07
C SER A 133 -10.66 -9.04 12.22
N PRO A 134 -10.45 -9.56 13.44
CA PRO A 134 -10.06 -8.73 14.58
C PRO A 134 -8.82 -7.86 14.33
N GLY A 135 -7.81 -8.39 13.62
CA GLY A 135 -6.62 -7.65 13.23
C GLY A 135 -6.90 -6.54 12.22
N LEU A 136 -7.73 -6.78 11.20
CA LEU A 136 -8.11 -5.73 10.24
C LEU A 136 -8.98 -4.65 10.90
N ALA A 137 -9.84 -5.02 11.86
CA ALA A 137 -10.57 -4.06 12.66
C ALA A 137 -9.63 -3.19 13.51
N ALA A 138 -8.55 -3.77 14.05
CA ALA A 138 -7.51 -3.03 14.77
C ALA A 138 -6.72 -2.08 13.86
N VAL A 139 -6.40 -2.49 12.62
CA VAL A 139 -5.80 -1.61 11.60
C VAL A 139 -6.68 -0.40 11.35
N VAL A 140 -7.97 -0.61 11.05
CA VAL A 140 -8.93 0.50 10.81
C VAL A 140 -9.07 1.40 12.05
N ALA A 141 -9.07 0.82 13.26
CA ALA A 141 -9.10 1.60 14.49
C ALA A 141 -7.83 2.45 14.68
N ALA A 142 -6.65 1.91 14.34
CA ALA A 142 -5.39 2.65 14.41
C ALA A 142 -5.32 3.79 13.38
N GLU A 143 -5.81 3.56 12.16
CA GLU A 143 -6.00 4.62 11.15
C GLU A 143 -6.92 5.74 11.66
N THR A 144 -8.03 5.35 12.28
CA THR A 144 -9.00 6.30 12.87
C THR A 144 -8.36 7.13 13.98
N ALA A 145 -7.57 6.50 14.85
CA ALA A 145 -6.85 7.20 15.91
C ALA A 145 -5.79 8.19 15.39
N ARG A 146 -5.31 8.00 14.15
CA ARG A 146 -4.40 8.94 13.46
C ARG A 146 -5.14 10.05 12.71
N GLY A 147 -6.48 10.08 12.75
CA GLY A 147 -7.30 11.14 12.18
C GLY A 147 -7.94 10.80 10.83
N LEU A 148 -7.80 9.58 10.33
CA LEU A 148 -8.49 9.16 9.11
C LEU A 148 -9.96 8.82 9.41
N ASP A 149 -10.91 9.53 8.82
CA ASP A 149 -12.33 9.26 9.03
C ASP A 149 -12.72 7.88 8.46
N PRO A 150 -13.12 6.89 9.30
CA PRO A 150 -13.46 5.56 8.83
C PRO A 150 -14.64 5.53 7.84
N ALA A 151 -15.52 6.55 7.85
CA ALA A 151 -16.61 6.65 6.87
C ALA A 151 -16.09 6.87 5.43
N THR A 152 -14.93 7.51 5.29
CA THR A 152 -14.28 7.76 4.00
C THR A 152 -13.34 6.63 3.58
N ARG A 153 -13.15 5.64 4.45
CA ARG A 153 -12.24 4.51 4.23
C ARG A 153 -13.01 3.28 3.77
N VAL A 154 -12.31 2.38 3.08
CA VAL A 154 -12.81 1.07 2.69
C VAL A 154 -11.69 0.05 2.81
N CYS A 155 -11.98 -1.11 3.39
CA CYS A 155 -11.09 -2.26 3.36
C CYS A 155 -11.36 -3.08 2.10
N LEU A 156 -10.31 -3.42 1.37
CA LEU A 156 -10.40 -4.23 0.16
C LEU A 156 -9.61 -5.54 0.34
N ARG A 157 -10.08 -6.59 -0.33
CA ARG A 157 -9.46 -7.92 -0.33
C ARG A 157 -9.30 -8.46 -1.75
N ARG A 158 -8.14 -9.04 -2.04
CA ARG A 158 -7.87 -9.86 -3.23
C ARG A 158 -7.50 -11.29 -2.80
N PRO A 159 -8.31 -12.32 -3.11
CA PRO A 159 -7.97 -13.71 -2.80
C PRO A 159 -6.70 -14.14 -3.54
N LEU A 160 -5.92 -15.00 -2.90
CA LEU A 160 -4.80 -15.69 -3.53
C LEU A 160 -5.23 -17.10 -3.97
N PRO A 161 -4.61 -17.65 -5.04
CA PRO A 161 -4.86 -19.01 -5.50
C PRO A 161 -4.40 -20.08 -4.50
#